data_AF-A0A8B6FYZ6-F1
#
_entry.id   AF-A0A8B6FYZ6-F1
#
_cell.length_a   1.000
_cell.length_b   1.000
_cell.length_c   1.000
_cell.angle_alpha   90.00
_cell.angle_beta   90.00
_cell.angle_gamma   90.00
#
_symmetry.space_group_name_H-M   'P 1'
#
loop_
_entity.id
_entity.type
_entity.pdbx_description
1 polymer ?
#
loop_
_entity_poly.entity_id
_entity_poly.type
_entity_poly.pdbx_seq_one_letter_code
_entity_poly.pdbx_strand_id
1 'polypeptide(L)'
;MVCKNQRSLKIHQSKSGCSRGIVTEQRTDLSETSLQGSVERRIETLTTLVYNIGKERFGVEERKERSNTKQTPNRREQKIKQLRKELKDLNRSKDEVEKYLHETHSDKERETPLGYCPRVGEEEQPIIEFETKEPTWKEVCEVVKKARTGSAPGYSGVPYKVYKKCPKILRKLWQLFRTLWKKGTIPESWQKAEGCFVPKEKD
;
A
#
# COMPACT_ATOMS: atom_id res chain seq x y z
N MET A 1 -42.71 -0.98 -0.61
CA MET A 1 -42.75 -1.32 0.83
C MET A 1 -41.40 -0.96 1.43
N VAL A 2 -41.34 -0.19 2.52
CA VAL A 2 -40.07 0.18 3.18
C VAL A 2 -39.84 -0.76 4.35
N CYS A 3 -38.76 -1.55 4.32
CA CYS A 3 -38.46 -2.48 5.41
C CYS A 3 -37.75 -1.72 6.55
N LYS A 4 -38.30 -1.82 7.76
CA LYS A 4 -37.75 -1.20 8.98
C LYS A 4 -37.36 -2.29 9.98
N ASN A 5 -36.27 -2.07 10.73
CA ASN A 5 -35.90 -2.97 11.83
C ASN A 5 -36.77 -2.71 13.08
N GLN A 6 -36.55 -3.48 14.16
CA GLN A 6 -37.26 -3.34 15.45
C GLN A 6 -37.10 -1.95 16.10
N ARG A 7 -36.10 -1.16 15.69
CA ARG A 7 -35.89 0.22 16.14
C ARG A 7 -36.43 1.25 15.16
N SER A 8 -37.28 0.82 14.22
CA SER A 8 -37.89 1.65 13.17
C SER A 8 -36.92 2.31 12.20
N LEU A 9 -35.65 1.86 12.17
CA LEU A 9 -34.65 2.33 11.21
C LEU A 9 -34.82 1.61 9.87
N LYS A 10 -34.70 2.39 8.79
CA LYS A 10 -34.87 1.93 7.41
C LYS A 10 -33.71 1.03 7.01
N ILE A 11 -34.01 -0.21 6.61
CA ILE A 11 -33.00 -1.19 6.19
C ILE A 11 -32.74 -1.08 4.68
N HIS A 12 -33.79 -1.17 3.86
CA HIS A 12 -33.69 -0.99 2.40
C HIS A 12 -35.06 -0.67 1.78
N GLN A 13 -35.04 -0.30 0.49
CA GLN A 13 -36.24 -0.14 -0.35
C GLN A 13 -36.13 -1.11 -1.53
N SER A 14 -36.78 -2.28 -1.45
CA SER A 14 -36.88 -3.22 -2.58
C SER A 14 -38.34 -3.47 -2.95
N LYS A 15 -38.56 -3.90 -4.19
CA LYS A 15 -39.88 -4.30 -4.69
C LYS A 15 -40.24 -5.76 -4.34
N SER A 16 -39.28 -6.59 -3.95
CA SER A 16 -39.47 -7.96 -3.44
C SER A 16 -39.47 -7.99 -1.91
N GLY A 17 -40.40 -8.74 -1.31
CA GLY A 17 -40.60 -8.81 0.15
C GLY A 17 -39.42 -9.45 0.91
N CYS A 18 -39.31 -9.13 2.19
CA CYS A 18 -38.28 -9.69 3.07
C CYS A 18 -38.67 -11.12 3.47
N SER A 19 -37.78 -12.09 3.24
CA SER A 19 -37.98 -13.47 3.70
C SER A 19 -38.17 -13.47 5.22
N ARG A 20 -39.26 -14.06 5.72
CA ARG A 20 -39.51 -14.18 7.17
C ARG A 20 -38.41 -15.06 7.76
N GLY A 21 -37.45 -14.46 8.45
CA GLY A 21 -36.46 -15.18 9.22
C GLY A 21 -37.15 -15.91 10.37
N ILE A 22 -37.03 -17.23 10.41
CA ILE A 22 -37.38 -18.03 11.59
C ILE A 22 -36.41 -17.59 12.70
N VAL A 23 -36.97 -17.09 13.81
CA VAL A 23 -36.19 -16.87 15.04
C VAL A 23 -35.84 -18.25 15.57
N THR A 24 -34.59 -18.67 15.37
CA THR A 24 -34.06 -19.86 16.02
C THR A 24 -33.50 -19.46 17.37
N GLU A 25 -34.06 -20.01 18.44
CA GLU A 25 -33.48 -19.95 19.78
C GLU A 25 -32.02 -20.40 19.72
N GLN A 26 -31.11 -19.57 20.21
CA GLN A 26 -29.70 -19.96 20.31
C GLN A 26 -29.55 -20.93 21.46
N ARG A 27 -29.50 -22.23 21.13
CA ARG A 27 -28.90 -23.24 22.00
C ARG A 27 -27.38 -23.12 21.88
N THR A 28 -26.77 -22.32 22.75
CA THR A 28 -25.32 -22.41 23.01
C THR A 28 -25.09 -23.38 24.16
N ASP A 29 -25.32 -24.67 23.91
CA ASP A 29 -24.86 -25.72 24.83
C ASP A 29 -23.37 -25.98 24.53
N LEU A 30 -22.52 -25.00 24.82
CA LEU A 30 -21.07 -25.22 24.88
C LEU A 30 -20.78 -25.89 26.22
N SER A 31 -20.47 -27.19 26.21
CA SER A 31 -20.10 -27.90 27.43
C SER A 31 -18.81 -27.30 28.02
N GLU A 32 -18.79 -26.98 29.31
CA GLU A 32 -17.63 -26.41 30.02
C GLU A 32 -16.35 -27.25 29.86
N THR A 33 -16.50 -28.54 29.56
CA THR A 33 -15.42 -29.49 29.24
C THR A 33 -14.63 -29.13 27.98
N SER A 34 -15.21 -28.41 27.01
CA SER A 34 -14.51 -27.96 25.79
C SER A 34 -13.53 -26.80 26.03
N LEU A 35 -13.56 -26.17 27.21
CA LEU A 35 -12.71 -25.02 27.55
C LEU A 35 -11.58 -25.37 28.54
N GLN A 36 -11.38 -26.66 28.85
CA GLN A 36 -10.25 -27.13 29.66
C GLN A 36 -8.98 -27.30 28.83
N GLY A 37 -7.84 -26.89 29.39
CA GLY A 37 -6.52 -26.93 28.73
C GLY A 37 -5.86 -25.56 28.56
N SER A 38 -4.70 -25.55 27.88
CA SER A 38 -3.92 -24.33 27.60
C SER A 38 -4.67 -23.37 26.65
N VAL A 39 -4.21 -22.12 26.58
CA VAL A 39 -4.84 -21.08 25.74
C VAL A 39 -4.84 -21.49 24.27
N GLU A 40 -3.75 -22.09 23.79
CA GLU A 40 -3.60 -22.56 22.41
C GLU A 40 -4.65 -23.63 22.09
N ARG A 41 -4.82 -24.62 22.98
CA ARG A 41 -5.79 -25.69 22.82
C ARG A 41 -7.23 -25.15 22.78
N ARG A 42 -7.54 -24.15 23.62
CA ARG A 42 -8.86 -23.49 23.62
C ARG A 42 -9.12 -22.76 22.29
N ILE A 43 -8.11 -22.08 21.73
CA ILE A 43 -8.24 -21.38 20.44
C ILE A 43 -8.49 -22.39 19.31
N GLU A 44 -7.77 -23.51 19.29
CA GLU A 44 -7.97 -24.57 18.30
C GLU A 44 -9.37 -25.20 18.41
N THR A 45 -9.82 -25.50 19.62
CA THR A 45 -11.15 -26.07 19.87
C THR A 45 -12.26 -25.11 19.45
N LEU A 46 -12.16 -23.82 19.80
CA LEU A 46 -13.14 -22.80 19.40
C LEU A 46 -13.16 -22.61 17.88
N THR A 47 -12.00 -22.58 17.23
CA THR A 47 -11.90 -22.45 15.77
C THR A 47 -12.61 -23.60 15.07
N THR A 48 -12.41 -24.83 15.58
CA THR A 48 -13.05 -26.05 15.05
C THR A 48 -14.56 -26.03 15.24
N LEU A 49 -15.04 -25.63 16.42
CA LEU A 49 -16.47 -25.49 16.71
C LEU A 49 -17.15 -24.46 15.79
N VAL A 50 -16.55 -23.28 15.64
CA VAL A 50 -17.08 -22.22 14.77
C VAL A 50 -17.14 -22.68 13.32
N TYR A 51 -16.10 -23.36 12.83
CA TYR A 51 -16.09 -23.95 11.49
C TYR A 51 -17.20 -24.99 11.32
N ASN A 52 -17.36 -25.92 12.27
CA ASN A 52 -18.37 -26.98 12.18
C ASN A 52 -19.80 -26.44 12.22
N ILE A 53 -20.08 -25.48 13.11
CA ILE A 53 -21.38 -24.79 13.15
C ILE A 53 -21.64 -24.08 11.82
N GLY A 54 -20.62 -23.41 11.26
CA GLY A 54 -20.72 -22.78 9.95
C GLY A 54 -21.01 -23.79 8.84
N LYS A 55 -20.28 -24.91 8.83
CA LYS A 55 -20.44 -26.00 7.87
C LYS A 55 -21.82 -26.65 7.92
N GLU A 56 -22.35 -26.91 9.12
CA GLU A 56 -23.69 -27.49 9.28
C GLU A 56 -24.80 -26.53 8.82
N ARG A 57 -24.68 -25.25 9.15
CA ARG A 57 -25.72 -24.25 8.85
C ARG A 57 -25.71 -23.77 7.40
N PHE A 58 -24.52 -23.64 6.81
CA PHE A 58 -24.34 -22.97 5.51
C PHE A 58 -23.79 -23.90 4.43
N GLY A 59 -23.46 -25.15 4.77
CA GLY A 59 -22.75 -26.06 3.89
C GLY A 59 -21.28 -25.67 3.70
N VAL A 60 -20.55 -26.48 2.94
CA VAL A 60 -19.20 -26.14 2.47
C VAL A 60 -19.28 -26.08 0.95
N GLU A 61 -19.00 -24.91 0.38
CA GLU A 61 -18.78 -24.82 -1.04
C GLU A 61 -17.40 -25.44 -1.33
N GLU A 62 -17.39 -26.60 -1.99
CA GLU A 62 -16.14 -27.18 -2.46
C GLU A 62 -15.48 -26.19 -3.40
N ARG A 63 -14.21 -25.88 -3.12
CA ARG A 63 -13.42 -25.04 -4.02
C ARG A 63 -13.36 -25.80 -5.34
N LYS A 64 -14.10 -25.32 -6.36
CA LYS A 64 -13.94 -25.81 -7.74
C LYS A 64 -12.45 -25.86 -8.02
N GLU A 65 -11.94 -27.07 -8.27
CA GLU A 65 -10.58 -27.23 -8.74
C GLU A 65 -10.45 -26.31 -9.95
N ARG A 66 -9.59 -25.29 -9.83
CA ARG A 66 -9.32 -24.43 -10.98
C ARG A 66 -8.76 -25.38 -12.02
N SER A 67 -9.47 -25.53 -13.14
CA SER A 67 -8.97 -26.29 -14.26
C SER A 67 -7.53 -25.84 -14.48
N ASN A 68 -6.60 -26.80 -14.43
CA ASN A 68 -5.18 -26.56 -14.58
C ASN A 68 -4.86 -26.26 -16.06
N THR A 69 -5.68 -25.42 -16.70
CA THR A 69 -5.36 -24.83 -17.99
C THR A 69 -4.14 -23.98 -17.71
N LYS A 70 -2.96 -24.49 -18.07
CA LYS A 70 -1.74 -23.69 -18.15
C LYS A 70 -2.11 -22.48 -19.00
N GLN A 71 -2.44 -21.37 -18.35
CA GLN A 71 -2.83 -20.15 -19.06
C GLN A 71 -1.64 -19.81 -19.94
N THR A 72 -1.85 -19.89 -21.25
CA THR A 72 -0.85 -19.46 -22.20
C THR A 72 -0.58 -18.00 -21.88
N PRO A 73 0.68 -17.64 -21.59
CA PRO A 73 0.98 -16.29 -21.13
C PRO A 73 0.49 -15.33 -22.21
N ASN A 74 -0.31 -14.34 -21.80
CA ASN A 74 -0.81 -13.36 -22.74
C ASN A 74 0.37 -12.57 -23.34
N ARG A 75 0.14 -11.84 -24.43
CA ARG A 75 1.19 -11.05 -25.10
C ARG A 75 1.97 -10.16 -24.12
N ARG A 76 1.29 -9.59 -23.12
CA ARG A 76 1.92 -8.75 -22.09
C ARG A 76 2.83 -9.54 -21.16
N GLU A 77 2.42 -10.72 -20.72
CA GLU A 77 3.21 -11.61 -19.85
C GLU A 77 4.44 -12.15 -20.57
N GLN A 78 4.31 -12.51 -21.86
CA GLN A 78 5.44 -12.89 -22.70
C GLN A 78 6.44 -11.74 -22.84
N LYS A 79 5.94 -10.53 -23.12
CA LYS A 79 6.79 -9.33 -23.21
C LYS A 79 7.49 -9.02 -21.88
N ILE A 80 6.80 -9.10 -20.74
CA ILE A 80 7.42 -8.96 -19.40
C ILE A 80 8.51 -10.02 -19.18
N LYS A 81 8.28 -11.26 -19.59
CA LYS A 81 9.26 -12.35 -19.44
C LYS A 81 10.51 -12.10 -20.29
N GLN A 82 10.33 -11.61 -21.52
CA GLN A 82 11.42 -11.25 -22.41
C GLN A 82 12.23 -10.05 -21.89
N LEU A 83 11.55 -8.99 -21.45
CA LEU A 83 12.20 -7.83 -20.83
C LEU A 83 12.99 -8.21 -19.58
N ARG A 84 12.48 -9.13 -18.75
CA ARG A 84 13.21 -9.67 -17.59
C ARG A 84 14.46 -10.47 -17.98
N LYS A 85 14.45 -11.09 -19.17
CA LYS A 85 15.62 -11.81 -19.70
C LYS A 85 16.65 -10.80 -20.21
N GLU A 86 16.22 -9.83 -21.01
CA GLU A 86 17.09 -8.73 -21.48
C GLU A 86 17.67 -7.89 -20.33
N LEU A 87 16.90 -7.68 -19.27
CA LEU A 87 17.34 -7.08 -18.00
C LEU A 87 18.48 -7.83 -17.33
N LYS A 88 18.44 -9.17 -17.39
CA LYS A 88 19.52 -10.03 -16.88
C LYS A 88 20.74 -10.02 -17.81
N ASP A 89 20.53 -9.73 -19.09
CA ASP A 89 21.56 -9.66 -20.13
C ASP A 89 22.19 -8.25 -20.24
N LEU A 90 21.88 -7.30 -19.34
CA LEU A 90 22.67 -6.09 -19.14
C LEU A 90 24.05 -6.47 -18.61
N ASN A 91 24.95 -6.82 -19.52
CA ASN A 91 26.33 -7.25 -19.28
C ASN A 91 27.26 -6.13 -18.75
N ARG A 92 26.70 -5.03 -18.22
CA ARG A 92 27.48 -3.91 -17.68
C ARG A 92 27.46 -4.00 -16.16
N SER A 93 28.63 -3.83 -15.54
CA SER A 93 28.69 -3.80 -14.08
C SER A 93 27.96 -2.55 -13.55
N LYS A 94 27.47 -2.62 -12.32
CA LYS A 94 26.87 -1.47 -11.64
C LYS A 94 27.81 -0.25 -11.68
N ASP A 95 29.09 -0.49 -11.39
CA ASP A 95 30.12 0.54 -11.31
C ASP A 95 30.36 1.21 -12.68
N GLU A 96 30.33 0.44 -13.77
CA GLU A 96 30.43 0.98 -15.13
C GLU A 96 29.27 1.94 -15.45
N VAL A 97 28.05 1.56 -15.05
CA VAL A 97 26.85 2.39 -15.28
C VAL A 97 26.87 3.65 -14.42
N GLU A 98 27.22 3.53 -13.14
CA GLU A 98 27.33 4.68 -12.23
C GLU A 98 28.41 5.66 -12.69
N LYS A 99 29.57 5.16 -13.11
CA LYS A 99 30.66 5.98 -13.67
C LYS A 99 30.20 6.73 -14.91
N TYR A 100 29.58 6.04 -15.86
CA TYR A 100 29.04 6.66 -17.07
C TYR A 100 28.01 7.76 -16.75
N LEU A 101 27.08 7.50 -15.82
CA LEU A 101 26.08 8.49 -15.40
C LEU A 101 26.73 9.70 -14.74
N HIS A 102 27.70 9.49 -13.86
CA HIS A 102 28.46 10.56 -13.24
C HIS A 102 29.17 11.40 -14.31
N GLU A 103 29.89 10.78 -15.25
CA GLU A 103 30.59 11.51 -16.32
C GLU A 103 29.63 12.25 -17.26
N THR A 104 28.48 11.65 -17.58
CA THR A 104 27.51 12.22 -18.53
C THR A 104 26.65 13.33 -17.93
N HIS A 105 26.30 13.22 -16.64
CA HIS A 105 25.33 14.10 -15.98
C HIS A 105 25.91 14.98 -14.87
N SER A 106 27.20 14.86 -14.56
CA SER A 106 27.85 15.81 -13.65
C SER A 106 28.15 17.10 -14.36
N ASP A 107 27.63 18.19 -13.81
CA ASP A 107 27.96 19.54 -14.23
C ASP A 107 29.04 20.09 -13.28
N LYS A 108 30.26 20.27 -13.81
CA LYS A 108 31.40 20.81 -13.04
C LYS A 108 31.23 22.30 -12.74
N GLU A 109 30.42 22.98 -13.53
CA GLU A 109 30.14 24.41 -13.43
C GLU A 109 28.77 24.66 -12.81
N ARG A 110 28.16 23.64 -12.17
CA ARG A 110 26.84 23.73 -11.52
C ARG A 110 26.70 24.92 -10.58
N GLU A 111 27.76 25.21 -9.81
CA GLU A 111 27.79 26.30 -8.84
C GLU A 111 28.26 27.63 -9.47
N THR A 112 28.66 27.61 -10.74
CA THR A 112 29.06 28.81 -11.49
C THR A 112 27.80 29.52 -12.00
N PRO A 113 27.57 30.79 -11.63
CA PRO A 113 26.45 31.54 -12.17
C PRO A 113 26.51 31.64 -13.70
N LEU A 114 25.44 31.25 -14.38
CA LEU A 114 25.34 31.21 -15.85
C LEU A 114 25.34 32.61 -16.52
N GLY A 115 25.33 33.69 -15.73
CA GLY A 115 25.30 35.07 -16.22
C GLY A 115 23.95 35.48 -16.83
N TYR A 116 23.93 36.64 -17.49
CA TYR A 116 22.73 37.16 -18.16
C TYR A 116 22.47 36.46 -19.49
N CYS A 117 21.25 35.97 -19.70
CA CYS A 117 20.81 35.35 -20.95
C CYS A 117 19.76 36.23 -21.63
N PRO A 118 20.05 36.91 -22.76
CA PRO A 118 19.09 37.79 -23.44
C PRO A 118 17.78 37.13 -23.88
N ARG A 119 17.73 35.80 -23.94
CA ARG A 119 16.53 35.02 -24.30
C ARG A 119 15.59 34.83 -23.11
N VAL A 120 16.10 34.91 -21.88
CA VAL A 120 15.34 34.70 -20.63
C VAL A 120 15.14 36.06 -19.98
N GLY A 121 13.90 36.53 -19.94
CA GLY A 121 13.56 37.77 -19.26
C GLY A 121 13.76 37.64 -17.75
N GLU A 122 13.96 38.77 -17.07
CA GLU A 122 13.89 38.80 -15.61
C GLU A 122 12.46 38.45 -15.18
N GLU A 123 12.30 37.37 -14.41
CA GLU A 123 11.01 37.01 -13.83
C GLU A 123 10.75 37.87 -12.59
N GLU A 124 9.55 38.44 -12.48
CA GLU A 124 9.10 39.12 -11.28
C GLU A 124 9.10 38.13 -10.10
N GLN A 125 9.58 38.59 -8.94
CA GLN A 125 9.59 37.74 -7.75
C GLN A 125 8.17 37.29 -7.40
N PRO A 126 8.00 36.04 -6.94
CA PRO A 126 6.69 35.53 -6.58
C PRO A 126 6.08 36.38 -5.46
N ILE A 127 4.88 36.92 -5.72
CA ILE A 127 4.11 37.72 -4.76
C ILE A 127 3.65 36.86 -3.57
N ILE A 128 3.51 35.56 -3.81
CA ILE A 128 3.01 34.61 -2.83
C ILE A 128 4.23 33.96 -2.15
N GLU A 129 4.41 34.27 -0.87
CA GLU A 129 5.43 33.63 -0.05
C GLU A 129 5.14 32.13 0.11
N PHE A 130 6.21 31.33 0.13
CA PHE A 130 6.10 29.91 0.42
C PHE A 130 5.58 29.67 1.83
N GLU A 131 4.63 28.74 1.97
CA GLU A 131 4.17 28.32 3.28
C GLU A 131 5.24 27.44 3.95
N THR A 132 5.98 28.01 4.89
CA THR A 132 7.09 27.35 5.62
C THR A 132 6.62 26.66 6.91
N LYS A 133 5.31 26.50 7.09
CA LYS A 133 4.74 25.88 8.29
C LYS A 133 5.06 24.40 8.34
N GLU A 134 5.08 23.87 9.57
CA GLU A 134 5.21 22.43 9.79
C GLU A 134 4.09 21.65 9.08
N PRO A 135 4.40 20.46 8.53
CA PRO A 135 3.39 19.63 7.90
C PRO A 135 2.29 19.24 8.89
N THR A 136 1.06 19.55 8.54
CA THR A 136 -0.11 19.22 9.34
C THR A 136 -0.45 17.73 9.23
N TRP A 137 -1.17 17.23 10.23
CA TRP A 137 -1.63 15.84 10.22
C TRP A 137 -2.56 15.54 9.03
N LYS A 138 -3.38 16.53 8.65
CA LYS A 138 -4.33 16.40 7.54
C LYS A 138 -3.60 16.25 6.21
N GLU A 139 -2.58 17.06 5.96
CA GLU A 139 -1.76 16.98 4.74
C GLU A 139 -1.07 15.63 4.62
N VAL A 140 -0.45 15.14 5.70
CA VAL A 140 0.19 13.83 5.70
C VAL A 140 -0.81 12.72 5.40
N CYS A 141 -2.01 12.78 5.97
CA CYS A 141 -3.08 11.83 5.67
C CYS A 141 -3.53 11.90 4.20
N GLU A 142 -3.71 13.10 3.65
CA GLU A 142 -4.10 13.33 2.26
C GLU A 142 -3.05 12.75 1.28
N VAL A 143 -1.77 13.03 1.51
CA VAL A 143 -0.66 12.55 0.69
C VAL A 143 -0.62 11.02 0.70
N VAL A 144 -0.70 10.41 1.88
CA VAL A 144 -0.65 8.95 2.02
C VAL A 144 -1.87 8.28 1.40
N LYS A 145 -3.05 8.90 1.48
CA LYS A 145 -4.25 8.40 0.78
C LYS A 145 -4.07 8.40 -0.73
N LYS A 146 -3.54 9.50 -1.29
CA LYS A 146 -3.29 9.67 -2.74
C LYS A 146 -2.21 8.72 -3.27
N ALA A 147 -1.19 8.40 -2.47
CA ALA A 147 -0.10 7.51 -2.87
C ALA A 147 -0.61 6.13 -3.32
N ARG A 148 -0.10 5.57 -4.42
CA ARG A 148 -0.51 4.25 -4.91
C ARG A 148 -0.03 3.16 -3.96
N THR A 149 -0.92 2.25 -3.57
CA THR A 149 -0.60 1.18 -2.61
C THR A 149 0.46 0.20 -3.13
N GLY A 150 0.51 0.01 -4.46
CA GLY A 150 1.48 -0.85 -5.15
C GLY A 150 2.75 -0.14 -5.61
N SER A 151 3.02 1.08 -5.14
CA SER A 151 4.33 1.71 -5.36
C SER A 151 5.43 0.89 -4.67
N ALA A 152 6.62 0.89 -5.25
CA ALA A 152 7.78 0.25 -4.66
C ALA A 152 8.08 0.87 -3.27
N PRO A 153 8.40 0.04 -2.25
CA PRO A 153 8.85 0.57 -0.97
C PRO A 153 10.19 1.30 -1.13
N GLY A 154 10.42 2.33 -0.31
CA GLY A 154 11.73 2.98 -0.24
C GLY A 154 12.74 2.16 0.57
N TYR A 155 13.89 2.76 0.90
CA TYR A 155 15.01 2.13 1.61
C TYR A 155 14.62 1.41 2.92
N SER A 156 13.61 1.90 3.65
CA SER A 156 13.13 1.25 4.88
C SER A 156 12.34 -0.03 4.65
N GLY A 157 11.99 -0.37 3.40
CA GLY A 157 11.17 -1.53 3.05
C GLY A 157 9.69 -1.40 3.42
N VAL A 158 9.24 -0.27 3.97
CA VAL A 158 7.85 -0.09 4.43
C VAL A 158 6.93 0.32 3.26
N PRO A 159 5.96 -0.51 2.85
CA PRO A 159 5.06 -0.16 1.76
C PRO A 159 3.97 0.81 2.22
N TYR A 160 3.44 1.63 1.28
CA TYR A 160 2.32 2.56 1.54
C TYR A 160 1.07 1.88 2.14
N LYS A 161 0.89 0.57 1.89
CA LYS A 161 -0.19 -0.23 2.50
C LYS A 161 -0.16 -0.15 4.04
N VAL A 162 1.03 -0.17 4.65
CA VAL A 162 1.19 -0.10 6.10
C VAL A 162 0.72 1.26 6.61
N TYR A 163 1.17 2.35 6.00
CA TYR A 163 0.74 3.70 6.39
C TYR A 163 -0.77 3.93 6.22
N LYS A 164 -1.39 3.31 5.20
CA LYS A 164 -2.84 3.38 4.98
C LYS A 164 -3.66 2.53 5.96
N LYS A 165 -3.13 1.39 6.41
CA LYS A 165 -3.87 0.42 7.24
C LYS A 165 -3.58 0.57 8.74
N CYS A 166 -2.47 1.22 9.09
CA CYS A 166 -2.01 1.35 10.48
C CYS A 166 -1.87 2.84 10.86
N PRO A 167 -2.95 3.51 11.31
CA PRO A 167 -2.94 4.94 11.65
C PRO A 167 -1.91 5.34 12.71
N LYS A 168 -1.61 4.43 13.65
CA LYS A 168 -0.60 4.66 14.70
C LYS A 168 0.81 4.78 14.12
N ILE A 169 1.16 3.97 13.11
CA ILE A 169 2.46 4.04 12.42
C ILE A 169 2.54 5.34 11.63
N LEU A 170 1.47 5.70 10.91
CA LEU A 170 1.42 6.97 10.20
C LEU A 170 1.55 8.17 11.16
N ARG A 171 0.92 8.09 12.34
CA ARG A 171 1.02 9.13 13.38
C ARG A 171 2.45 9.30 13.88
N LYS A 172 3.18 8.19 14.06
CA LYS A 172 4.61 8.22 14.43
C LYS A 172 5.45 8.85 13.32
N LEU A 173 5.22 8.50 12.05
CA LEU A 173 5.91 9.12 10.92
C LEU A 173 5.70 10.64 10.88
N TRP A 174 4.46 11.11 11.07
CA TRP A 174 4.16 12.55 11.14
C TRP A 174 4.90 13.26 12.29
N GLN A 175 4.97 12.64 13.48
CA GLN A 175 5.73 13.18 14.60
C GLN A 175 7.23 13.32 14.28
N LEU A 176 7.79 12.35 13.55
CA LEU A 176 9.18 12.43 13.09
C LEU A 176 9.37 13.59 12.12
N PHE A 177 8.50 13.75 11.12
CA PHE A 177 8.60 14.89 10.19
C PHE A 177 8.53 16.24 10.88
N ARG A 178 7.63 16.41 11.86
CA ARG A 178 7.58 17.64 12.66
C ARG A 178 8.85 17.89 13.45
N THR A 179 9.43 16.83 14.01
CA THR A 179 10.68 16.94 14.77
C THR A 179 11.83 17.35 13.86
N LEU A 180 11.90 16.80 12.65
CA LEU A 180 12.90 17.17 11.65
C LEU A 180 12.73 18.61 11.19
N TRP A 181 11.49 19.02 10.91
CA TRP A 181 11.17 20.39 10.49
C TRP A 181 11.61 21.41 11.53
N LYS A 182 11.31 21.17 12.81
CA LYS A 182 11.70 22.05 13.92
C LYS A 182 13.22 22.12 14.13
N LYS A 183 13.92 21.01 13.91
CA LYS A 183 15.38 20.95 14.12
C LYS A 183 16.17 21.49 12.93
N GLY A 184 15.59 21.48 11.73
CA GLY A 184 16.29 21.89 10.50
C GLY A 184 17.43 20.95 10.08
N THR A 185 17.55 19.78 10.70
CA THR A 185 18.65 18.83 10.46
C THR A 185 18.09 17.46 10.09
N ILE A 186 18.56 16.89 8.98
CA ILE A 186 18.20 15.54 8.53
C ILE A 186 19.28 14.56 9.00
N PRO A 187 18.95 13.46 9.72
CA PRO A 187 19.90 12.43 10.11
C PRO A 187 20.62 11.82 8.90
N GLU A 188 21.91 11.54 9.02
CA GLU A 188 22.71 10.95 7.93
C GLU A 188 22.12 9.63 7.41
N SER A 189 21.55 8.81 8.29
CA SER A 189 20.88 7.56 7.90
C SER A 189 19.66 7.78 6.99
N TRP A 190 19.08 8.98 6.97
CA TRP A 190 17.95 9.37 6.13
C TRP A 190 18.38 10.12 4.86
N GLN A 191 19.66 10.50 4.76
CA GLN A 191 20.25 11.13 3.57
C GLN A 191 20.69 10.10 2.52
N LYS A 192 20.25 8.84 2.66
CA LYS A 192 20.57 7.74 1.76
C LYS A 192 19.36 7.43 0.87
N ALA A 193 19.61 7.29 -0.42
CA ALA A 193 18.62 6.84 -1.40
C ALA A 193 19.12 5.57 -2.09
N GLU A 194 18.19 4.67 -2.41
CA GLU A 194 18.47 3.48 -3.20
C GLU A 194 17.95 3.71 -4.62
N GLY A 195 18.84 3.59 -5.61
CA GLY A 195 18.48 3.59 -7.02
C GLY A 195 18.38 2.16 -7.54
N CYS A 196 17.40 1.88 -8.39
CA CYS A 196 17.35 0.64 -9.16
C CYS A 196 17.45 0.97 -10.66
N PHE A 197 18.30 0.24 -11.37
CA PHE A 197 18.41 0.36 -12.82
C PHE A 197 17.22 -0.33 -13.47
N VAL A 198 16.35 0.46 -14.09
CA VAL A 198 15.17 -0.03 -14.84
C VAL A 198 15.42 0.24 -16.34
N PRO A 199 15.72 -0.80 -17.13
CA PRO A 199 15.94 -0.68 -18.56
C PRO A 199 14.66 -0.26 -19.25
N LYS A 200 14.80 0.65 -20.20
CA LYS A 200 13.70 1.08 -21.06
C LYS A 200 13.50 0.05 -22.17
N GLU A 201 12.26 -0.18 -22.56
CA GLU A 201 11.97 -0.92 -23.78
C GLU A 201 12.57 -0.16 -24.98
N LYS A 202 13.10 -0.88 -25.97
CA LYS A 202 13.50 -0.27 -27.24
C LYS A 202 12.24 0.01 -28.05
N ASP A 203 12.16 1.20 -28.64
CA ASP A 203 11.09 1.61 -29.56
C ASP A 203 11.08 0.74 -30.84
#